data_AF-A0A4P8GDY3-F1
#
_entry.id   AF-A0A4P8GDY3-F1
#
_cell.length_a   1.000
_cell.length_b   1.000
_cell.length_c   1.000
_cell.angle_alpha   90.00
_cell.angle_beta   90.00
_cell.angle_gamma   90.00
#
_symmetry.space_group_name_H-M   'P 1'
#
loop_
_entity.id
_entity.type
_entity.pdbx_description
1 polymer ?
#
loop_
_entity_poly.entity_id
_entity_poly.type
_entity_poly.pdbx_seq_one_letter_code
_entity_poly.pdbx_strand_id
1 'polypeptide(L)'
;MLFYEALSPELADWWWSFRVENYHPDGEINRSIYDFSNFLNYRNTIYLRGAQFFHTVRQASGDSAFFSALQTYAKQYTGKIASGQDLLEVLEQTTRDDFSALKAEYFQP
;
A
#
# COMPACT_ATOMS: atom_id res chain seq x y z
N MET A 1 8.18 8.43 1.96
CA MET A 1 7.55 9.53 1.21
C MET A 1 7.08 10.64 2.14
N LEU A 2 5.99 10.51 2.91
CA LEU A 2 5.43 11.61 3.73
C LEU A 2 6.42 12.45 4.55
N PHE A 3 7.38 11.83 5.24
CA PHE A 3 8.41 12.55 5.99
C PHE A 3 9.25 13.46 5.08
N TYR A 4 9.73 12.94 3.95
CA TYR A 4 10.51 13.70 2.98
C TYR A 4 9.65 14.71 2.24
N GLU A 5 8.44 14.35 1.80
CA GLU A 5 7.49 15.29 1.19
C GLU A 5 7.20 16.50 2.07
N ALA A 6 7.19 16.33 3.40
CA ALA A 6 6.89 17.41 4.34
C ALA A 6 8.13 18.26 4.71
N LEU A 7 9.32 17.67 4.77
CA LEU A 7 10.50 18.32 5.38
C LEU A 7 11.68 18.51 4.42
N SER A 8 11.77 17.71 3.36
CA SER A 8 12.83 17.76 2.35
C SER A 8 12.31 17.24 1.00
N PRO A 9 11.38 17.95 0.34
CA PRO A 9 10.71 17.48 -0.87
C PRO A 9 11.68 17.12 -2.01
N GLU A 10 12.82 17.80 -2.07
CA GLU A 10 13.90 17.57 -3.04
C GLU A 10 14.55 16.19 -2.91
N LEU A 11 14.40 15.53 -1.76
CA LEU A 11 14.92 14.18 -1.51
C LEU A 11 13.86 13.08 -1.66
N ALA A 12 12.58 13.44 -1.84
CA ALA A 12 11.47 12.50 -1.84
C ALA A 12 11.62 11.46 -2.96
N ASP A 13 11.86 11.93 -4.19
CA ASP A 13 12.03 11.07 -5.37
C ASP A 13 13.27 10.20 -5.26
N TRP A 14 14.42 10.79 -4.90
CA TRP A 14 15.66 10.02 -4.69
C TRP A 14 15.45 8.91 -3.66
N TRP A 15 14.83 9.22 -2.53
CA TRP A 15 14.60 8.24 -1.48
C TRP A 15 13.67 7.12 -1.95
N TRP A 16 12.60 7.47 -2.68
CA TRP A 16 11.66 6.50 -3.22
C TRP A 16 12.34 5.56 -4.21
N SER A 17 13.11 6.09 -5.17
CA SER A 17 13.84 5.27 -6.13
C SER A 17 14.89 4.39 -5.44
N PHE A 18 15.68 4.95 -4.52
CA PHE A 18 16.70 4.21 -3.78
C PHE A 18 16.09 3.08 -2.93
N ARG A 19 14.98 3.35 -2.23
CA ARG A 19 14.43 2.43 -1.23
C ARG A 19 13.44 1.42 -1.81
N VAL A 20 12.72 1.79 -2.85
CA VAL A 20 11.58 1.03 -3.37
C VAL A 20 11.84 0.59 -4.80
N GLU A 21 11.99 1.53 -5.74
CA GLU A 21 11.98 1.20 -7.18
C GLU A 21 13.19 0.39 -7.63
N ASN A 22 14.39 0.69 -7.11
CA ASN A 22 15.63 -0.02 -7.45
C ASN A 22 15.64 -1.51 -7.04
N TYR A 23 14.72 -1.91 -6.16
CA TYR A 23 14.53 -3.32 -5.82
C TYR A 23 13.58 -4.06 -6.76
N HIS A 24 13.00 -3.36 -7.75
CA HIS A 24 12.04 -3.85 -8.72
C HIS A 24 10.98 -4.78 -8.09
N PRO A 25 10.27 -4.32 -7.05
CA PRO A 25 9.33 -5.18 -6.34
C PRO A 25 8.17 -5.58 -7.24
N ASP A 26 7.85 -6.86 -7.21
CA ASP A 26 6.79 -7.51 -8.00
C ASP A 26 6.06 -8.59 -7.18
N GLY A 27 5.09 -9.23 -7.82
CA GLY A 27 4.26 -10.28 -7.24
C GLY A 27 3.08 -9.74 -6.42
N GLU A 28 2.28 -10.67 -5.92
CA GLU A 28 1.08 -10.34 -5.14
C GLU A 28 1.39 -10.17 -3.65
N ILE A 29 0.78 -9.16 -3.04
CA ILE A 29 1.14 -8.71 -1.68
C ILE A 29 0.38 -9.47 -0.57
N ASN A 30 -0.57 -10.33 -0.92
CA ASN A 30 -1.33 -11.17 0.00
C ASN A 30 -0.79 -12.61 0.13
N ARG A 31 0.41 -12.89 -0.37
CA ARG A 31 1.05 -14.20 -0.24
C ARG A 31 1.48 -14.52 1.19
N SER A 32 1.54 -15.81 1.49
CA SER A 32 1.98 -16.31 2.80
C SER A 32 3.49 -16.24 2.95
N ILE A 33 3.99 -16.11 4.18
CA ILE A 33 5.44 -16.16 4.44
C ILE A 33 6.09 -17.47 3.96
N TYR A 34 5.32 -18.56 3.88
CA TYR A 34 5.79 -19.88 3.43
C TYR A 34 5.95 -19.97 1.91
N ASP A 35 5.43 -19.00 1.16
CA ASP A 35 5.53 -18.95 -0.30
C ASP A 35 6.91 -18.44 -0.77
N PHE A 36 7.74 -17.94 0.15
CA PHE A 36 9.01 -17.29 -0.18
C PHE A 36 10.19 -18.17 0.21
N SER A 37 11.11 -18.34 -0.74
CA SER A 37 12.34 -19.12 -0.52
C SER A 37 13.41 -18.37 0.27
N ASN A 38 13.29 -17.04 0.39
CA ASN A 38 14.25 -16.21 1.09
C ASN A 38 13.65 -14.87 1.54
N PHE A 39 14.32 -14.24 2.51
CA PHE A 39 13.92 -12.96 3.09
C PHE A 39 13.86 -11.81 2.07
N LEU A 40 14.78 -11.75 1.10
CA LEU A 40 14.84 -10.62 0.17
C LEU A 40 13.60 -10.58 -0.73
N ASN A 41 13.18 -11.73 -1.26
CA ASN A 41 11.96 -11.83 -2.07
C ASN A 41 10.73 -11.50 -1.25
N TYR A 42 10.60 -12.08 -0.05
CA TYR A 42 9.51 -11.74 0.87
C TYR A 42 9.45 -10.23 1.17
N ARG A 43 10.60 -9.62 1.50
CA ARG A 43 10.66 -8.20 1.80
C ARG A 43 10.25 -7.35 0.60
N ASN A 44 10.77 -7.65 -0.60
CA ASN A 44 10.48 -6.87 -1.79
C ASN A 44 8.99 -6.97 -2.17
N THR A 45 8.43 -8.17 -2.21
CA THR A 45 7.02 -8.40 -2.55
C THR A 45 6.07 -7.89 -1.47
N ILE A 46 6.32 -8.15 -0.18
CA ILE A 46 5.32 -7.76 0.84
C ILE A 46 5.48 -6.30 1.26
N TYR A 47 6.70 -5.83 1.52
CA TYR A 47 6.92 -4.49 2.08
C TYR A 47 7.04 -3.43 0.99
N LEU A 48 7.83 -3.66 -0.05
CA LEU A 48 8.11 -2.63 -1.05
C LEU A 48 6.97 -2.54 -2.08
N ARG A 49 6.46 -3.65 -2.59
CA ARG A 49 5.26 -3.66 -3.45
C ARG A 49 4.02 -3.21 -2.67
N GLY A 50 3.89 -3.58 -1.40
CA GLY A 50 2.82 -3.07 -0.52
C GLY A 50 2.88 -1.54 -0.35
N ALA A 51 4.07 -0.97 -0.23
CA ALA A 51 4.24 0.49 -0.23
C ALA A 51 3.84 1.11 -1.58
N GLN A 52 4.16 0.47 -2.71
CA GLN A 52 3.71 0.90 -4.04
C GLN A 52 2.18 0.87 -4.17
N PHE A 53 1.52 -0.16 -3.62
CA PHE A 53 0.06 -0.24 -3.58
C PHE A 53 -0.54 0.98 -2.88
N PHE A 54 -0.13 1.26 -1.63
CA PHE A 54 -0.64 2.41 -0.90
C PHE A 54 -0.30 3.74 -1.56
N HIS A 55 0.88 3.85 -2.18
CA HIS A 55 1.23 5.04 -2.95
C HIS A 55 0.30 5.23 -4.17
N THR A 56 0.04 4.17 -4.92
CA THR A 56 -0.86 4.20 -6.10
C THR A 56 -2.29 4.56 -5.69
N VAL A 57 -2.81 3.97 -4.60
CA VAL A 57 -4.12 4.34 -4.03
C VAL A 57 -4.15 5.81 -3.65
N ARG A 58 -3.13 6.31 -2.94
CA ARG A 58 -3.04 7.73 -2.57
C ARG A 58 -3.00 8.64 -3.79
N GLN A 59 -2.27 8.29 -4.85
CA GLN A 59 -2.22 9.06 -6.09
C GLN A 59 -3.57 9.07 -6.82
N ALA A 60 -4.29 7.94 -6.85
CA ALA A 60 -5.59 7.83 -7.49
C ALA A 60 -6.67 8.65 -6.75
N SER A 61 -6.72 8.54 -5.42
CA SER A 61 -7.77 9.16 -4.61
C SER A 61 -7.46 10.59 -4.14
N GLY A 62 -6.18 10.97 -4.16
CA GLY A 62 -5.66 12.16 -3.51
C GLY A 62 -5.57 12.04 -1.98
N ASP A 63 -4.74 12.90 -1.38
CA ASP A 63 -4.35 12.86 0.02
C ASP A 63 -5.54 12.87 0.99
N SER A 64 -6.50 13.76 0.79
CA SER A 64 -7.62 13.92 1.72
C SER A 64 -8.47 12.66 1.81
N ALA A 65 -8.81 12.06 0.68
CA ALA A 65 -9.63 10.85 0.63
C ALA A 65 -8.85 9.64 1.19
N PHE A 66 -7.59 9.50 0.79
CA PHE A 66 -6.71 8.44 1.27
C PHE A 66 -6.55 8.45 2.80
N PHE A 67 -6.19 9.60 3.39
CA PHE A 67 -6.03 9.71 4.84
C PHE A 67 -7.35 9.58 5.59
N SER A 68 -8.46 10.08 5.01
CA SER A 68 -9.79 9.84 5.58
C SER A 68 -10.10 8.35 5.63
N ALA A 69 -9.79 7.60 4.57
CA ALA A 69 -10.01 6.15 4.53
C ALA A 69 -9.19 5.40 5.60
N LEU A 70 -7.91 5.75 5.77
CA LEU A 70 -7.07 5.17 6.82
C LEU A 70 -7.61 5.47 8.23
N GLN A 71 -8.08 6.70 8.46
CA GLN A 71 -8.70 7.07 9.74
C GLN A 71 -10.01 6.32 9.98
N THR A 72 -10.85 6.17 8.94
CA THR A 72 -12.09 5.38 9.01
C THR A 72 -11.79 3.93 9.35
N TYR A 73 -10.85 3.31 8.65
CA TYR A 73 -10.43 1.93 8.89
C TYR A 73 -9.97 1.73 10.34
N ALA A 74 -9.05 2.59 10.80
CA ALA A 74 -8.55 2.54 12.18
C ALA A 74 -9.69 2.67 13.21
N LYS A 75 -10.62 3.62 13.03
CA LYS A 75 -11.76 3.80 13.93
C LYS A 75 -12.72 2.60 13.92
N GLN A 76 -13.05 2.08 12.74
CA GLN A 76 -14.02 1.00 12.57
C GLN A 76 -13.55 -0.33 13.19
N TYR A 77 -12.24 -0.60 13.09
CA TYR A 77 -11.63 -1.86 13.53
C TYR A 77 -10.80 -1.72 14.82
N THR A 78 -10.86 -0.59 15.51
CA THR A 78 -10.28 -0.44 16.85
C THR A 78 -10.85 -1.53 17.78
N GLY A 79 -9.97 -2.32 18.40
CA GLY A 79 -10.35 -3.41 19.31
C GLY A 79 -10.93 -4.65 18.62
N LYS A 80 -10.81 -4.77 17.29
CA LYS A 80 -11.29 -5.92 16.50
C LYS A 80 -10.15 -6.53 15.68
N ILE A 81 -10.33 -7.76 15.23
CA ILE A 81 -9.48 -8.38 14.22
C ILE A 81 -10.04 -8.00 12.85
N ALA A 82 -9.21 -7.40 12.00
CA ALA A 82 -9.54 -7.02 10.63
C ALA A 82 -8.73 -7.86 9.63
N SER A 83 -9.31 -8.08 8.46
CA SER A 83 -8.68 -8.73 7.31
C SER A 83 -8.19 -7.71 6.28
N GLY A 84 -7.46 -8.17 5.26
CA GLY A 84 -7.11 -7.33 4.11
C GLY A 84 -8.33 -6.87 3.31
N GLN A 85 -9.36 -7.70 3.23
CA GLN A 85 -10.61 -7.39 2.55
C GLN A 85 -11.34 -6.21 3.22
N ASP A 86 -11.36 -6.19 4.55
CA ASP A 86 -11.92 -5.08 5.34
C ASP A 86 -11.24 -3.73 5.00
N LEU A 87 -9.91 -3.73 4.83
CA LEU A 87 -9.17 -2.53 4.44
C LEU A 87 -9.56 -2.09 3.02
N LEU A 88 -9.59 -3.02 2.06
CA LEU A 88 -9.94 -2.72 0.67
C LEU A 88 -11.35 -2.13 0.55
N GLU A 89 -12.30 -2.70 1.29
CA GLU A 89 -13.69 -2.20 1.33
C GLU A 89 -13.76 -0.78 1.90
N VAL A 90 -13.05 -0.49 3.00
CA VAL A 90 -13.02 0.87 3.57
C VAL A 90 -12.37 1.87 2.61
N LEU A 91 -11.30 1.47 1.92
CA LEU A 91 -10.65 2.29 0.89
C LEU A 91 -11.66 2.65 -0.21
N GLU A 92 -12.28 1.68 -0.87
CA GLU A 92 -13.25 1.92 -1.97
C GLU A 92 -14.46 2.73 -1.49
N GLN A 93 -15.02 2.42 -0.32
CA GLN A 93 -16.19 3.13 0.20
C GLN A 93 -15.89 4.59 0.57
N THR A 94 -14.70 4.87 1.11
CA THR A 94 -14.36 6.21 1.59
C THR A 94 -13.85 7.09 0.45
N THR A 95 -13.06 6.55 -0.48
CA THR A 95 -12.54 7.31 -1.61
C THR A 95 -13.54 7.43 -2.75
N ARG A 96 -14.51 6.49 -2.85
CA ARG A 96 -15.47 6.34 -3.95
C ARG A 96 -14.80 6.02 -5.30
N ASP A 97 -13.61 5.45 -5.26
CA ASP A 97 -12.90 4.98 -6.44
C ASP A 97 -13.15 3.48 -6.67
N ASP A 98 -13.05 3.06 -7.93
CA ASP A 98 -13.02 1.64 -8.30
C ASP A 98 -11.57 1.14 -8.33
N PHE A 99 -11.22 0.25 -7.40
CA PHE A 99 -9.89 -0.35 -7.33
C PHE A 99 -9.83 -1.75 -7.90
N SER A 100 -10.80 -2.18 -8.71
CA SER A 100 -10.81 -3.51 -9.33
C SER A 100 -9.51 -3.81 -10.10
N ALA A 101 -9.01 -2.84 -10.88
CA ALA A 101 -7.76 -2.98 -11.61
C ALA A 101 -6.52 -3.06 -10.68
N LEU A 102 -6.46 -2.22 -9.63
CA LEU A 102 -5.37 -2.29 -8.66
C LEU A 102 -5.41 -3.61 -7.88
N LYS A 103 -6.59 -4.07 -7.48
CA LYS A 103 -6.76 -5.35 -6.79
C LYS A 103 -6.24 -6.50 -7.67
N ALA A 104 -6.59 -6.51 -8.95
CA ALA A 104 -6.10 -7.50 -9.91
C ALA A 104 -4.57 -7.42 -10.15
N GLU A 105 -3.96 -6.25 -10.02
CA GLU A 105 -2.51 -6.09 -10.18
C GLU A 105 -1.72 -6.51 -8.93
N TYR A 106 -2.24 -6.25 -7.73
CA TYR A 106 -1.48 -6.38 -6.49
C TYR A 106 -1.85 -7.61 -5.66
N PHE A 107 -2.98 -8.26 -5.90
CA PHE A 107 -3.50 -9.34 -5.05
C PHE A 107 -3.81 -10.59 -5.85
N GLN A 108 -3.61 -11.74 -5.22
CA GLN A 108 -4.17 -13.00 -5.70
C GLN A 108 -5.69 -12.98 -5.53
N PRO A 109 -6.45 -13.62 -6.45
CA PRO A 109 -7.90 -13.75 -6.36
C PRO A 109 -8.41 -14.41 -5.08
#